data_AF-A0A1V6M293-F1
#
_entry.id   AF-A0A1V6M293-F1
#
_cell.length_a   1.000
_cell.length_b   1.000
_cell.length_c   1.000
_cell.angle_alpha   90.00
_cell.angle_beta   90.00
_cell.angle_gamma   90.00
#
_symmetry.space_group_name_H-M   'P 1'
#
loop_
_entity.id
_entity.type
_entity.pdbx_description
1 polymer ?
#
loop_
_entity_poly.entity_id
_entity_poly.type
_entity_poly.pdbx_seq_one_letter_code
_entity_poly.pdbx_strand_id
1 'polypeptide(L)' 'MTVVTKDTKVFDIVDQYPETLQVFLDFGFSQMANPVMRNTMGRVASIEMATKMHNVDMDKFLKALNDKIVSKK' A
#
# COMPACT_ATOMS: atom_id res chain seq x y z
N MET A 1 5.34 8.24 -14.75
CA MET A 1 5.60 7.91 -13.34
C MET A 1 4.27 7.47 -12.76
N THR A 2 4.17 6.25 -12.24
CA THR A 2 2.95 5.82 -11.56
C THR A 2 2.94 6.46 -10.18
N VAL A 3 2.17 7.53 -10.01
CA VAL A 3 1.99 8.19 -8.72
C VAL A 3 0.89 7.44 -7.98
N VAL A 4 1.23 6.88 -6.82
CA VAL A 4 0.22 6.27 -5.93
C VAL A 4 -0.60 7.39 -5.32
N THR A 5 -1.92 7.25 -5.41
CA THR A 5 -2.90 8.20 -4.85
C THR A 5 -3.81 7.49 -3.86
N LYS A 6 -4.62 8.25 -3.14
CA LYS A 6 -5.57 7.72 -2.14
C LYS A 6 -6.59 6.73 -2.73
N ASP A 7 -6.93 6.88 -4.01
CA ASP A 7 -7.92 6.08 -4.73
C ASP A 7 -7.31 4.79 -5.31
N THR A 8 -5.98 4.71 -5.37
CA THR A 8 -5.26 3.55 -5.85
C THR A 8 -5.56 2.34 -4.95
N LYS A 9 -5.72 1.15 -5.56
CA LYS A 9 -5.95 -0.09 -4.83
C LYS A 9 -4.65 -0.62 -4.24
N VAL A 10 -4.75 -1.16 -3.03
CA VAL A 10 -3.61 -1.76 -2.33
C VAL A 10 -3.00 -2.90 -3.15
N PHE A 11 -3.85 -3.74 -3.75
CA PHE A 11 -3.41 -4.86 -4.58
C PHE A 11 -2.56 -4.40 -5.76
N ASP A 12 -3.01 -3.42 -6.53
CA ASP A 12 -2.30 -2.97 -7.74
C ASP A 12 -0.89 -2.48 -7.43
N ILE A 13 -0.72 -1.81 -6.28
CA ILE A 13 0.58 -1.30 -5.84
C ILE A 13 1.51 -2.45 -5.47
N VAL A 14 1.04 -3.41 -4.67
CA VAL A 14 1.87 -4.53 -4.23
C VAL A 14 2.13 -5.54 -5.35
N ASP A 15 1.23 -5.63 -6.33
CA ASP A 15 1.38 -6.47 -7.52
C ASP A 15 2.41 -5.88 -8.50
N GLN A 16 2.34 -4.57 -8.76
CA GLN A 16 3.31 -3.86 -9.61
C GLN A 16 4.67 -3.67 -8.93
N TYR A 17 4.67 -3.45 -7.61
CA TYR A 17 5.85 -3.12 -6.82
C TYR A 17 5.87 -3.95 -5.53
N PRO A 18 6.27 -5.24 -5.59
CA PRO A 18 6.26 -6.14 -4.43
C PRO A 18 7.06 -5.63 -3.22
N GLU A 19 8.08 -4.81 -3.44
CA GLU A 19 8.89 -4.17 -2.40
C GLU A 19 8.10 -3.18 -1.54
N THR A 20 6.99 -2.65 -2.05
CA THR A 20 6.10 -1.77 -1.28
C THR A 20 5.40 -2.52 -0.17
N LEU A 21 5.27 -3.86 -0.27
CA LEU A 21 4.71 -4.69 0.79
C LEU A 21 5.39 -4.44 2.13
N GLN A 22 6.71 -4.24 2.14
CA GLN A 22 7.43 -3.92 3.37
C GLN A 22 6.91 -2.63 4.01
N VAL A 23 6.61 -1.60 3.20
CA VAL A 23 6.02 -0.34 3.68
C VAL A 23 4.65 -0.59 4.30
N PHE A 24 3.82 -1.46 3.71
CA PHE A 24 2.56 -1.86 4.34
C PHE A 24 2.80 -2.51 5.72
N LEU A 25 3.77 -3.43 5.83
CA LEU A 25 4.07 -4.08 7.11
C LEU A 25 4.60 -3.10 8.16
N ASP A 26 5.49 -2.18 7.77
CA ASP A 26 6.10 -1.18 8.65
C ASP A 26 5.06 -0.21 9.22
N PHE A 27 3.99 0.07 8.45
CA PHE A 27 2.88 0.93 8.87
C PHE A 27 1.75 0.16 9.58
N GLY A 28 1.95 -1.13 9.90
CA GLY A 28 1.02 -1.93 10.70
C GLY A 28 -0.03 -2.71 9.91
N PHE A 29 0.09 -2.77 8.58
CA PHE A 29 -0.77 -3.59 7.71
C PHE A 29 -0.30 -5.04 7.63
N SER A 30 -0.10 -5.69 8.78
CA SER A 30 0.45 -7.05 8.87
C SER A 30 -0.34 -8.09 8.05
N GLN A 31 -1.66 -7.89 7.92
CA GLN A 31 -2.54 -8.75 7.13
C GLN A 31 -2.17 -8.81 5.63
N MET A 32 -1.48 -7.79 5.10
CA MET A 32 -1.04 -7.77 3.71
C MET A 32 0.10 -8.76 3.43
N ALA A 33 0.79 -9.28 4.46
CA ALA A 33 1.73 -10.38 4.30
C ALA A 33 1.03 -11.68 3.85
N ASN A 34 -0.26 -11.84 4.15
CA ASN A 34 -1.01 -13.01 3.74
C ASN A 34 -1.45 -12.85 2.26
N PRO A 35 -0.99 -13.71 1.35
CA PRO A 35 -1.31 -13.61 -0.07
C PRO A 35 -2.81 -13.76 -0.37
N VAL A 36 -3.57 -14.50 0.46
CA VAL A 36 -5.03 -14.63 0.32
C VAL A 36 -5.72 -13.30 0.66
N MET A 37 -5.32 -12.68 1.77
CA MET A 37 -5.86 -11.38 2.19
C MET A 37 -5.52 -10.28 1.18
N ARG A 38 -4.29 -10.29 0.66
CA ARG A 38 -3.85 -9.36 -0.39
C ARG A 38 -4.68 -9.50 -1.66
N ASN A 39 -4.94 -10.74 -2.09
CA ASN A 39 -5.71 -11.02 -3.31
C ASN A 39 -7.22 -10.78 -3.16
N THR A 40 -7.75 -10.71 -1.95
CA THR A 40 -9.17 -10.46 -1.68
C THR A 40 -9.38 -9.02 -1.24
N MET A 41 -9.03 -8.70 0.01
CA MET A 41 -9.19 -7.38 0.62
C MET A 41 -8.33 -6.32 -0.08
N GLY A 42 -7.12 -6.66 -0.50
CA GLY A 42 -6.25 -5.70 -1.20
C GLY A 42 -6.83 -5.20 -2.53
N ARG A 43 -7.66 -6.01 -3.21
CA ARG A 43 -8.32 -5.60 -4.47
C ARG A 43 -9.47 -4.64 -4.24
N VAL A 44 -10.11 -4.72 -3.07
CA VAL A 44 -11.26 -3.89 -2.72
C VAL A 44 -10.80 -2.61 -2.04
N ALA A 45 -9.87 -2.73 -1.08
CA ALA A 45 -9.37 -1.62 -0.28
C ALA A 45 -8.55 -0.64 -1.12
N SER A 46 -8.95 0.63 -1.09
CA SER A 46 -8.09 1.74 -1.52
C SER A 46 -7.10 2.11 -0.42
N ILE A 47 -6.06 2.87 -0.77
CA ILE A 47 -5.12 3.42 0.23
C ILE A 47 -5.86 4.25 1.29
N GLU A 48 -6.84 5.05 0.89
CA GLU A 48 -7.66 5.83 1.83
C GLU A 48 -8.39 4.92 2.84
N MET A 49 -9.01 3.84 2.37
CA MET A 49 -9.71 2.90 3.27
C MET A 49 -8.74 2.22 4.23
N ALA A 50 -7.62 1.73 3.70
CA ALA A 50 -6.61 1.04 4.50
C ALA A 50 -6.08 1.97 5.61
N THR A 51 -5.65 3.19 5.25
CA THR A 51 -5.10 4.17 6.20
C THR A 51 -6.13 4.59 7.25
N LYS A 52 -7.40 4.79 6.89
CA LYS A 52 -8.50 5.04 7.84
C LYS A 52 -8.72 3.88 8.81
N MET A 53 -8.71 2.64 8.33
CA MET A 53 -8.94 1.45 9.16
C MET A 53 -7.80 1.22 10.18
N HIS A 54 -6.57 1.55 9.80
CA HIS A 54 -5.38 1.34 10.64
C HIS A 54 -4.94 2.60 11.40
N ASN A 55 -5.72 3.69 11.33
CA ASN A 55 -5.40 4.99 11.92
C ASN A 55 -3.98 5.49 11.54
N VAL A 56 -3.63 5.29 10.28
CA VAL A 56 -2.35 5.68 9.69
C VAL A 56 -2.49 7.04 8.99
N ASP A 57 -1.47 7.88 9.14
CA ASP A 57 -1.36 9.14 8.40
C ASP A 57 -1.20 8.87 6.90
N MET A 58 -2.24 9.20 6.14
CA MET A 58 -2.33 8.92 4.71
C MET A 58 -1.24 9.64 3.91
N ASP A 59 -0.93 10.90 4.23
CA ASP A 59 0.08 11.67 3.50
C ASP A 59 1.47 11.08 3.71
N LYS A 60 1.81 10.71 4.95
CA LYS A 60 3.07 10.01 5.25
C LYS A 60 3.15 8.67 4.54
N PHE A 61 2.06 7.91 4.51
CA PHE A 61 2.01 6.60 3.88
C PHE A 61 2.16 6.70 2.36
N LEU A 62 1.44 7.62 1.71
CA LEU A 62 1.56 7.89 0.28
C LEU A 62 2.98 8.34 -0.07
N LYS A 63 3.59 9.20 0.74
CA LYS A 63 4.98 9.60 0.55
C LYS A 63 5.93 8.41 0.62
N ALA A 64 5.79 7.56 1.65
CA ALA A 64 6.64 6.38 1.80
C ALA A 64 6.52 5.39 0.62
N LEU A 65 5.30 5.17 0.11
CA LEU A 65 5.07 4.33 -1.07
C LEU A 65 5.72 4.92 -2.32
N ASN A 66 5.46 6.20 -2.61
CA ASN A 66 6.03 6.86 -3.80
C ASN A 66 7.56 6.96 -3.71
N ASP A 67 8.13 7.26 -2.53
CA ASP A 67 9.57 7.27 -2.30
C ASP A 67 10.18 5.89 -2.57
N LYS A 68 9.52 4.81 -2.13
CA LYS A 68 10.00 3.43 -2.36
C LYS A 68 10.00 3.06 -3.85
N ILE A 69 8.96 3.46 -4.58
CA ILE A 69 8.83 3.24 -6.03
C ILE A 69 9.89 4.04 -6.81
N VAL A 70 10.15 5.29 -6.41
CA VAL A 70 11.11 6.17 -7.09
C VAL A 70 12.56 5.78 -6.78
N SER A 71 12.88 5.40 -5.54
CA SER A 71 14.26 5.12 -5.11
C SER A 71 14.87 3.86 -5.73
N LYS A 72 14.07 3.02 -6.39
CA LYS A 72 14.53 1.81 -7.10
C LYS A 72 14.60 1.97 -8.61
N LYS A 73 14.37 3.19 -9.12
CA LYS A 73 14.45 3.51 -10.55
C LYS A 73 15.89 3.76 -11.01
#